data_AF-A0A6A6KSK4-F1
#
_entry.id   AF-A0A6A6KSK4-F1
#
_cell.length_a   1.000
_cell.length_b   1.000
_cell.length_c   1.000
_cell.angle_alpha   90.00
_cell.angle_beta   90.00
_cell.angle_gamma   90.00
#
_symmetry.space_group_name_H-M   'P 1'
#
loop_
_entity.id
_entity.type
_entity.pdbx_description
1 polymer ?
#
loop_
_entity_poly.entity_id
_entity_poly.type
_entity_poly.pdbx_seq_one_letter_code
_entity_poly.pdbx_strand_id
1 'polypeptide(L)'
;MIIDKVAPSEATFTNAARLALALEDPEMAFDLVKQMKGFNILPKLRSYGPALFGFCKKGMADRAYEVDAHMAESGVMPEELELSALLKLSADVKRADKVYEMLHRLRATVRQVTDSTVGIIEDWFKSEDASKIGEQNWDTSKVREGIVMGGGGWHGQGWLGSGRWRAVRTQIDEKGVCHSCGEKLVCIDIDPGETENFATSLSNLACQREVKSNFVQFQEWLQQHGPFDAVVDGANLGLINQKTFSFYQLNTVAGKLRQMSPSKRLPLIVLHTSRVTGGPARNPNNRKFLEFWKKSGALYATPVGSNDDWYWLYAAVTCNCLLVTNDEMRDHLFQLLGTSFFPRWKEKHQVRLSVSRSGLTLHMPPPYSTVVQESENGSWHVPTITGDDLETPRQWLCATRARNKIHPF
;
A
#
# COMPACT_ATOMS: atom_id res chain seq x y z
N MET A 1 7.27 -32.99 -28.00
CA MET A 1 7.70 -31.59 -27.75
C MET A 1 9.22 -31.39 -27.87
N ILE A 2 10.07 -31.94 -26.99
CA ILE A 2 11.55 -31.87 -27.19
C ILE A 2 11.99 -32.68 -28.43
N ILE A 3 11.25 -33.75 -28.74
CA ILE A 3 11.52 -34.64 -29.89
C ILE A 3 11.05 -34.01 -31.22
N ASP A 4 10.09 -33.07 -31.20
CA ASP A 4 9.44 -32.52 -32.41
C ASP A 4 9.90 -31.08 -32.75
N LYS A 5 10.93 -30.55 -32.08
CA LYS A 5 11.44 -29.17 -32.24
C LYS A 5 10.37 -28.06 -32.12
N VAL A 6 9.29 -28.30 -31.39
CA VAL A 6 8.29 -27.26 -31.10
C VAL A 6 8.86 -26.36 -30.01
N ALA A 7 9.05 -25.08 -30.32
CA ALA A 7 9.53 -24.09 -29.35
C ALA A 7 8.56 -24.02 -28.15
N PRO A 8 9.00 -24.35 -26.93
CA PRO A 8 8.13 -24.29 -25.78
C PRO A 8 7.73 -22.84 -25.49
N SER A 9 6.50 -22.63 -25.03
CA SER A 9 6.01 -21.33 -24.58
C SER A 9 6.06 -21.20 -23.06
N GLU A 10 5.90 -20.00 -22.51
CA GLU A 10 5.76 -19.80 -21.07
C GLU A 10 4.58 -20.60 -20.46
N ALA A 11 3.48 -20.75 -21.22
CA ALA A 11 2.35 -21.59 -20.81
C ALA A 11 2.72 -23.08 -20.79
N THR A 12 3.57 -23.53 -21.72
CA THR A 12 4.08 -24.91 -21.76
C THR A 12 4.86 -25.23 -20.50
N PHE A 13 5.79 -24.35 -20.10
CA PHE A 13 6.58 -24.53 -18.88
C PHE A 13 5.74 -24.42 -17.61
N THR A 14 4.79 -23.48 -17.55
CA THR A 14 3.88 -23.37 -16.40
C THR A 14 3.00 -24.62 -16.24
N ASN A 15 2.52 -25.20 -17.34
CA ASN A 15 1.78 -26.45 -17.31
C ASN A 15 2.67 -27.63 -16.88
N ALA A 16 3.93 -27.66 -17.35
CA ALA A 16 4.90 -28.66 -16.92
C ALA A 16 5.26 -28.53 -15.43
N ALA A 17 5.41 -27.31 -14.91
CA ALA A 17 5.65 -27.06 -13.49
C ALA A 17 4.42 -27.48 -12.64
N ARG A 18 3.21 -27.26 -13.13
CA ARG A 18 1.97 -27.78 -12.51
C ARG A 18 1.87 -29.30 -12.55
N LEU A 19 2.34 -29.95 -13.61
CA LEU A 19 2.45 -31.41 -13.69
C LEU A 19 3.49 -31.93 -12.68
N ALA A 20 4.64 -31.26 -12.53
CA ALA A 20 5.62 -31.59 -11.51
C ALA A 20 5.07 -31.42 -10.08
N LEU A 21 4.20 -30.42 -9.84
CA LEU A 21 3.45 -30.30 -8.59
C LEU A 21 2.54 -31.52 -8.34
N ALA A 22 1.83 -32.00 -9.37
CA ALA A 22 0.99 -33.20 -9.27
C ALA A 22 1.80 -34.48 -9.00
N LEU A 23 3.06 -34.51 -9.44
CA LEU A 23 4.03 -35.57 -9.15
C LEU A 23 4.74 -35.37 -7.80
N GLU A 24 4.41 -34.31 -7.05
CA GLU A 24 5.07 -33.89 -5.81
C GLU A 24 6.61 -33.80 -5.93
N ASP A 25 7.12 -33.43 -7.10
CA ASP A 25 8.55 -33.30 -7.38
C ASP A 25 8.97 -31.83 -7.57
N PRO A 26 9.37 -31.13 -6.48
CA PRO A 26 9.82 -29.75 -6.56
C PRO A 26 11.16 -29.58 -7.29
N GLU A 27 11.99 -30.63 -7.36
CA GLU A 27 13.29 -30.56 -8.03
C GLU A 27 13.07 -30.50 -9.54
N MET A 28 12.23 -31.40 -10.07
CA MET A 28 11.81 -31.34 -11.47
C MET A 28 11.15 -30.01 -11.82
N ALA A 29 10.30 -29.49 -10.93
CA ALA A 29 9.67 -28.18 -11.13
C ALA A 29 10.73 -27.06 -11.22
N PHE A 30 11.75 -27.07 -10.36
CA PHE A 30 12.77 -26.03 -10.37
C PHE A 30 13.69 -26.13 -11.60
N ASP A 31 14.06 -27.34 -12.00
CA ASP A 31 14.87 -27.57 -13.20
C ASP A 31 14.16 -27.09 -14.46
N LEU A 32 12.84 -27.32 -14.57
CA LEU A 32 12.04 -26.79 -15.66
C LEU A 32 12.08 -25.25 -15.71
N VAL A 33 12.03 -24.58 -14.56
CA VAL A 33 12.13 -23.11 -14.51
C VAL A 33 13.53 -22.63 -14.90
N LYS A 34 14.59 -23.30 -14.45
CA LYS A 34 15.97 -22.99 -14.86
C LYS A 34 16.16 -23.14 -16.37
N GLN A 35 15.55 -24.14 -16.99
CA GLN A 35 15.60 -24.35 -18.43
C GLN A 35 14.95 -23.21 -19.23
N MET A 36 13.93 -22.53 -18.70
CA MET A 36 13.26 -21.40 -19.39
C MET A 36 14.27 -20.33 -19.82
N LYS A 37 15.26 -20.05 -18.97
CA LYS A 37 16.34 -19.10 -19.28
C LYS A 37 17.16 -19.52 -20.50
N GLY A 38 17.43 -20.82 -20.65
CA GLY A 38 18.12 -21.39 -21.81
C GLY A 38 17.32 -21.27 -23.12
N PHE A 39 16.00 -21.11 -23.04
CA PHE A 39 15.12 -20.87 -24.18
C PHE A 39 14.78 -19.39 -24.39
N ASN A 40 15.45 -18.45 -23.69
CA ASN A 40 15.12 -17.02 -23.69
C ASN A 40 13.67 -16.71 -23.28
N ILE A 41 13.08 -17.54 -22.41
CA ILE A 41 11.74 -17.32 -21.86
C ILE A 41 11.88 -16.79 -20.45
N LEU A 42 11.29 -15.63 -20.18
CA LEU A 42 11.26 -15.04 -18.85
C LEU A 42 10.28 -15.82 -17.95
N PRO A 43 10.74 -16.40 -16.83
CA PRO A 43 9.85 -17.00 -15.84
C PRO A 43 8.89 -15.96 -15.24
N LYS A 44 7.71 -16.41 -14.83
CA LYS A 44 6.75 -15.60 -14.06
C LYS A 44 6.64 -16.14 -12.64
N LEU A 45 6.05 -15.37 -11.73
CA LEU A 45 5.83 -15.80 -10.34
C LEU A 45 5.15 -17.17 -10.25
N ARG A 46 4.10 -17.38 -11.06
CA ARG A 46 3.38 -18.67 -11.14
C ARG A 46 4.23 -19.87 -11.59
N SER A 47 5.35 -19.64 -12.25
CA SER A 47 6.26 -20.71 -12.69
C SER A 47 7.05 -21.28 -11.50
N TYR A 48 7.35 -20.45 -10.50
CA TYR A 48 8.12 -20.84 -9.31
C TYR A 48 7.29 -21.49 -8.21
N GLY A 49 5.99 -21.19 -8.12
CA GLY A 49 5.10 -21.69 -7.08
C GLY A 49 5.25 -23.20 -6.80
N PRO A 50 5.16 -24.08 -7.83
CA PRO A 50 5.35 -25.52 -7.65
C PRO A 50 6.65 -25.94 -6.95
N ALA A 51 7.78 -25.34 -7.33
CA ALA A 51 9.07 -25.63 -6.73
C ALA A 51 9.15 -25.10 -5.30
N LEU A 52 8.82 -23.81 -5.11
CA LEU A 52 8.91 -23.15 -3.82
C LEU A 52 8.02 -23.81 -2.77
N PHE A 53 6.72 -23.95 -3.06
CA PHE A 53 5.79 -24.56 -2.12
C PHE A 53 6.09 -26.04 -1.89
N GLY A 54 6.56 -26.76 -2.91
CA GLY A 54 6.98 -28.15 -2.76
C GLY A 54 8.19 -28.32 -1.84
N PHE A 55 9.23 -27.49 -1.97
CA PHE A 55 10.36 -27.50 -1.04
C PHE A 55 9.96 -27.07 0.38
N CYS A 56 9.09 -26.06 0.51
CA CYS A 56 8.55 -25.65 1.81
C CYS A 56 7.78 -26.80 2.49
N LYS A 57 6.89 -27.49 1.77
CA LYS A 57 6.12 -28.64 2.27
C LYS A 57 7.04 -29.79 2.71
N LYS A 58 8.17 -29.99 2.02
CA LYS A 58 9.17 -31.03 2.35
C LYS A 58 10.19 -30.59 3.41
N GLY A 59 10.12 -29.36 3.93
CA GLY A 59 11.08 -28.85 4.93
C GLY A 59 12.48 -28.58 4.37
N MET A 60 12.65 -28.53 3.04
CA MET A 60 13.95 -28.37 2.37
C MET A 60 14.33 -26.88 2.26
N ALA A 61 14.75 -26.28 3.39
CA ALA A 61 15.02 -24.85 3.50
C ALA A 61 16.04 -24.31 2.49
N ASP A 62 17.20 -24.97 2.34
CA ASP A 62 18.25 -24.49 1.43
C ASP A 62 17.77 -24.43 -0.01
N ARG A 63 17.04 -25.46 -0.46
CA ARG A 63 16.44 -25.49 -1.81
C ARG A 63 15.37 -24.41 -1.99
N ALA A 64 14.54 -24.16 -0.98
CA ALA A 64 13.56 -23.08 -1.03
C ALA A 64 14.22 -21.70 -1.14
N TYR A 65 15.34 -21.47 -0.44
CA TYR A 65 16.10 -20.22 -0.56
C TYR A 65 16.82 -20.10 -1.91
N GLU A 66 17.27 -21.21 -2.51
CA GLU A 66 17.79 -21.19 -3.89
C GLU A 66 16.72 -20.77 -4.90
N VAL A 67 15.47 -21.25 -4.73
CA VAL A 67 14.35 -20.83 -5.58
C VAL A 67 14.11 -19.33 -5.44
N ASP A 68 14.07 -18.82 -4.21
CA ASP A 68 13.88 -17.41 -3.92
C ASP A 68 15.02 -16.52 -4.48
N ALA A 69 16.27 -16.97 -4.38
CA ALA A 69 17.41 -16.28 -4.98
C ALA A 69 17.30 -16.24 -6.51
N HIS A 70 16.90 -17.35 -7.15
CA HIS A 70 16.72 -17.41 -8.60
C HIS A 70 15.53 -16.56 -9.07
N MET A 71 14.47 -16.42 -8.26
CA MET A 71 13.38 -15.48 -8.51
C MET A 71 13.90 -14.04 -8.58
N ALA A 72 14.69 -13.63 -7.57
CA ALA A 72 15.30 -12.30 -7.52
C ALA A 72 16.24 -12.04 -8.71
N GLU A 73 17.10 -13.01 -9.06
CA GLU A 73 17.98 -12.92 -10.25
C GLU A 73 17.21 -12.79 -11.56
N SER A 74 16.01 -13.36 -11.62
CA SER A 74 15.12 -13.29 -12.78
C SER A 74 14.22 -12.05 -12.79
N GLY A 75 14.35 -11.16 -11.81
CA GLY A 75 13.50 -9.98 -11.67
C GLY A 75 12.05 -10.30 -11.28
N VAL A 76 11.79 -11.48 -10.72
CA VAL A 76 10.46 -11.91 -10.27
C VAL A 76 10.32 -11.64 -8.78
N MET A 77 9.43 -10.71 -8.44
CA MET A 77 9.15 -10.36 -7.05
C MET A 77 8.10 -11.29 -6.45
N PRO A 78 8.33 -11.86 -5.25
CA PRO A 78 7.32 -12.67 -4.57
C PRO A 78 6.21 -11.81 -3.98
N GLU A 79 5.01 -12.40 -3.93
CA GLU A 79 3.85 -11.84 -3.25
C GLU A 79 3.75 -12.41 -1.82
N GLU A 80 2.67 -12.08 -1.09
CA GLU A 80 2.49 -12.52 0.29
C GLU A 80 2.50 -14.05 0.45
N LEU A 81 1.94 -14.78 -0.52
CA LEU A 81 1.85 -16.24 -0.46
C LEU A 81 3.24 -16.89 -0.43
N GLU A 82 4.15 -16.47 -1.31
CA GLU A 82 5.51 -16.99 -1.36
C GLU A 82 6.32 -16.57 -0.12
N LEU A 83 6.19 -15.31 0.32
CA LEU A 83 6.90 -14.81 1.50
C LEU A 83 6.43 -15.46 2.80
N SER A 84 5.12 -15.70 2.96
CA SER A 84 4.57 -16.37 4.14
C SER A 84 4.96 -17.85 4.19
N ALA A 85 5.07 -18.54 3.05
CA ALA A 85 5.59 -19.90 2.99
C ALA A 85 7.08 -19.98 3.39
N LEU A 86 7.91 -19.06 2.89
CA LEU A 86 9.32 -18.95 3.28
C LEU A 86 9.47 -18.60 4.76
N LEU A 87 8.64 -17.68 5.27
CA LEU A 87 8.61 -17.31 6.69
C LEU A 87 8.28 -18.51 7.58
N LYS A 88 7.23 -19.26 7.22
CA LYS A 88 6.82 -20.46 7.96
C LYS A 88 7.92 -21.51 7.97
N LEU A 89 8.50 -21.81 6.81
CA LEU A 89 9.62 -22.75 6.69
C LEU A 89 10.81 -22.29 7.55
N SER A 90 11.17 -21.00 7.50
CA SER A 90 12.28 -20.43 8.28
C SER A 90 12.07 -20.59 9.78
N ALA A 91 10.84 -20.38 10.26
CA ALA A 91 10.46 -20.59 11.65
C ALA A 91 10.55 -22.08 12.03
N ASP A 92 10.04 -22.97 11.18
CA ASP A 92 10.03 -24.43 11.43
C ASP A 92 11.45 -25.02 11.46
N VAL A 93 12.36 -24.54 10.60
CA VAL A 93 13.79 -24.94 10.61
C VAL A 93 14.67 -24.10 11.54
N LYS A 94 14.06 -23.21 12.33
CA LYS A 94 14.73 -22.40 13.36
C LYS A 94 15.83 -21.46 12.85
N ARG A 95 15.69 -20.94 11.61
CA ARG A 95 16.61 -19.96 11.02
C ARG A 95 16.12 -18.53 11.29
N ALA A 96 16.54 -17.99 12.44
CA ALA A 96 16.08 -16.69 12.92
C ALA A 96 16.49 -15.50 12.03
N ASP A 97 17.65 -15.59 11.37
CA ASP A 97 18.12 -14.63 10.37
C ASP A 97 17.17 -14.56 9.18
N LYS A 98 16.73 -15.72 8.68
CA LYS A 98 15.77 -15.80 7.58
C LYS A 98 14.37 -15.34 7.98
N VAL A 99 13.93 -15.63 9.21
CA VAL A 99 12.67 -15.06 9.73
C VAL A 99 12.73 -13.52 9.73
N TYR A 100 13.82 -12.93 10.22
CA TYR A 100 14.01 -11.48 10.24
C TYR A 100 13.98 -10.89 8.82
N GLU A 101 14.70 -11.51 7.89
CA GLU A 101 14.71 -11.13 6.48
C GLU A 101 13.29 -11.17 5.87
N MET A 102 12.54 -12.25 6.10
CA MET A 102 11.17 -12.38 5.56
C MET A 102 10.21 -11.33 6.13
N LEU A 103 10.32 -10.97 7.42
CA LEU A 103 9.51 -9.89 8.01
C LEU A 103 9.77 -8.55 7.35
N HIS A 104 11.04 -8.22 7.06
CA HIS A 104 11.39 -6.99 6.35
C HIS A 104 10.96 -7.01 4.88
N ARG A 105 10.96 -8.18 4.23
CA ARG A 105 10.39 -8.32 2.88
C ARG A 105 8.89 -8.12 2.88
N LEU A 106 8.15 -8.74 3.82
CA LEU A 106 6.72 -8.50 4.02
C LEU A 106 6.42 -7.02 4.26
N ARG A 107 7.23 -6.34 5.08
CA ARG A 107 7.14 -4.88 5.28
C ARG A 107 7.26 -4.11 3.97
N ALA A 108 8.27 -4.42 3.17
CA ALA A 108 8.62 -3.64 1.98
C ALA A 108 7.66 -3.88 0.81
N THR A 109 7.21 -5.13 0.59
CA THR A 109 6.40 -5.49 -0.59
C THR A 109 4.91 -5.56 -0.29
N VAL A 110 4.52 -6.13 0.85
CA VAL A 110 3.11 -6.43 1.19
C VAL A 110 2.50 -5.33 2.07
N ARG A 111 3.29 -4.78 2.99
CA ARG A 111 2.95 -3.77 4.01
C ARG A 111 1.94 -4.23 5.06
N GLN A 112 0.79 -4.78 4.65
CA GLN A 112 -0.30 -5.27 5.50
C GLN A 112 -0.59 -6.71 5.15
N VAL A 113 -0.64 -7.59 6.15
CA VAL A 113 -0.65 -9.04 5.91
C VAL A 113 -2.00 -9.67 6.24
N THR A 114 -2.29 -10.82 5.66
CA THR A 114 -3.46 -11.65 6.00
C THR A 114 -3.40 -12.15 7.45
N ASP A 115 -4.57 -12.48 8.00
CA ASP A 115 -4.68 -13.09 9.34
C ASP A 115 -3.90 -14.40 9.46
N SER A 116 -3.78 -15.18 8.37
CA SER A 116 -2.94 -16.39 8.32
C SER A 116 -1.46 -16.08 8.50
N THR A 117 -0.95 -15.06 7.80
CA THR A 117 0.44 -14.61 7.94
C THR A 117 0.70 -14.05 9.32
N VAL A 118 -0.24 -13.28 9.90
CA VAL A 118 -0.15 -12.83 11.30
C VAL A 118 -0.05 -14.02 12.25
N GLY A 119 -0.82 -15.10 12.02
CA GLY A 119 -0.71 -16.33 12.81
C GLY A 119 0.70 -16.92 12.81
N ILE A 120 1.35 -17.02 11.65
CA ILE A 120 2.73 -17.50 11.52
C ILE A 120 3.71 -16.61 12.32
N ILE A 121 3.55 -15.29 12.21
CA ILE A 121 4.40 -14.32 12.92
C ILE A 121 4.18 -14.40 14.43
N GLU A 122 2.92 -14.52 14.85
CA GLU A 122 2.51 -14.65 16.25
C GLU A 122 3.10 -15.93 16.87
N ASP A 123 3.02 -17.06 16.16
CA ASP A 123 3.63 -18.33 16.57
C ASP A 123 5.14 -18.24 16.69
N TRP A 124 5.81 -17.58 15.73
CA TRP A 124 7.25 -17.32 15.81
C TRP A 124 7.62 -16.57 17.09
N PHE A 125 7.00 -15.42 17.36
CA PHE A 125 7.32 -14.63 18.55
C PHE A 125 7.01 -15.39 19.84
N LYS A 126 6.01 -16.26 19.86
CA LYS A 126 5.68 -17.11 21.02
C LYS A 126 6.59 -18.32 21.19
N SER A 127 7.42 -18.65 20.20
CA SER A 127 8.31 -19.80 20.23
C SER A 127 9.45 -19.66 21.23
N GLU A 128 9.98 -20.80 21.70
CA GLU A 128 11.20 -20.80 22.50
C GLU A 128 12.41 -20.29 21.73
N ASP A 129 12.49 -20.58 20.43
CA ASP A 129 13.63 -20.18 19.59
C ASP A 129 13.70 -18.65 19.49
N ALA A 130 12.57 -17.97 19.31
CA ALA A 130 12.50 -16.50 19.33
C ALA A 130 12.88 -15.88 20.69
N SER A 131 12.70 -16.63 21.79
CA SER A 131 13.09 -16.15 23.13
C SER A 131 14.60 -16.17 23.39
N LYS A 132 15.34 -17.02 22.66
CA LYS A 132 16.79 -17.24 22.80
C LYS A 132 17.62 -16.32 21.91
N ILE A 133 17.02 -15.75 20.88
CA ILE A 133 17.68 -14.81 19.96
C ILE A 133 17.60 -13.37 20.47
N GLY A 134 18.58 -12.57 20.07
CA GLY A 134 18.60 -11.13 20.24
C GLY A 134 19.84 -10.60 20.94
N GLU A 135 20.16 -9.34 20.70
CA GLU A 135 21.31 -8.65 21.28
C GLU A 135 20.91 -7.90 22.55
N GLN A 136 21.64 -8.06 23.66
CA GLN A 136 21.36 -7.33 24.91
C GLN A 136 21.94 -5.92 24.93
N ASN A 137 23.12 -5.73 24.32
CA ASN A 137 23.88 -4.50 24.32
C ASN A 137 24.17 -4.10 22.88
N TRP A 138 23.22 -3.43 22.23
CA TRP A 138 23.39 -2.93 20.86
C TRP A 138 23.79 -1.47 20.83
N ASP A 139 24.41 -1.05 19.72
CA ASP A 139 24.73 0.35 19.47
C ASP A 139 23.46 1.12 19.08
N THR A 140 22.94 1.90 20.02
CA THR A 140 21.75 2.73 19.80
C THR A 140 21.94 3.76 18.69
N SER A 141 23.19 4.19 18.43
CA SER A 141 23.48 5.15 17.36
C SER A 141 23.27 4.50 16.01
N LYS A 142 23.76 3.27 15.81
CA LYS A 142 23.52 2.50 14.58
C LYS A 142 22.06 2.20 14.34
N VAL A 143 21.29 1.91 15.38
CA VAL A 143 19.84 1.70 15.26
C VAL A 143 19.17 2.98 14.78
N ARG A 144 19.47 4.13 15.39
CA ARG A 144 18.92 5.43 14.98
C ARG A 144 19.32 5.80 13.54
N GLU A 145 20.58 5.57 13.17
CA GLU A 145 21.06 5.75 11.81
C GLU A 145 20.28 4.86 10.83
N GLY A 146 20.05 3.59 11.18
CA GLY A 146 19.21 2.66 10.41
C GLY A 146 17.79 3.17 10.21
N ILE A 147 17.16 3.73 11.26
CA ILE A 147 15.83 4.33 11.18
C ILE A 147 15.80 5.51 10.22
N VAL A 148 16.79 6.41 10.32
CA VAL A 148 16.87 7.59 9.46
C VAL A 148 17.12 7.18 8.01
N MET A 149 18.10 6.31 7.75
CA MET A 149 18.41 5.84 6.39
C MET A 149 17.27 5.01 5.78
N GLY A 150 16.48 4.33 6.60
CA GLY A 150 15.33 3.53 6.18
C GLY A 150 14.06 4.33 5.88
N GLY A 151 14.07 5.66 6.05
CA GLY A 151 12.90 6.53 5.87
C GLY A 151 11.90 6.52 7.05
N GLY A 152 12.30 5.93 8.19
CA GLY A 152 11.48 5.78 9.38
C GLY A 152 10.76 4.43 9.48
N GLY A 153 10.43 4.04 10.72
CA GLY A 153 9.58 2.88 11.02
C GLY A 153 10.25 1.50 10.99
N TRP A 154 11.57 1.40 10.77
CA TRP A 154 12.37 0.17 10.88
C TRP A 154 13.88 0.48 10.95
N HIS A 155 14.72 -0.43 11.45
CA HIS A 155 16.18 -0.19 11.54
C HIS A 155 17.05 -1.25 10.87
N GLY A 156 16.58 -2.49 10.70
CA GLY A 156 17.32 -3.49 9.91
C GLY A 156 18.59 -4.04 10.58
N GLN A 157 18.81 -3.78 11.87
CA GLN A 157 20.04 -4.14 12.60
C GLN A 157 20.01 -5.53 13.27
N GLY A 158 18.95 -6.32 13.02
CA GLY A 158 18.76 -7.64 13.62
C GLY A 158 17.90 -7.59 14.88
N TRP A 159 17.75 -8.74 15.52
CA TRP A 159 16.90 -8.90 16.69
C TRP A 159 17.49 -8.20 17.92
N LEU A 160 16.72 -7.29 18.53
CA LEU A 160 17.14 -6.59 19.75
C LEU A 160 16.47 -7.16 21.01
N GLY A 161 17.11 -6.91 22.15
CA GLY A 161 16.67 -7.37 23.46
C GLY A 161 16.88 -8.87 23.68
N SER A 162 16.45 -9.36 24.84
CA SER A 162 16.58 -10.78 25.19
C SER A 162 15.37 -11.30 25.96
N GLY A 163 15.24 -12.62 26.02
CA GLY A 163 14.17 -13.30 26.76
C GLY A 163 12.85 -13.38 25.99
N ARG A 164 11.80 -13.80 26.70
CA ARG A 164 10.49 -14.08 26.10
C ARG A 164 9.87 -12.85 25.47
N TRP A 165 9.18 -13.05 24.35
CA TRP A 165 8.32 -12.04 23.77
C TRP A 165 6.92 -12.10 24.38
N ARG A 166 6.25 -10.95 24.41
CA ARG A 166 4.81 -10.80 24.57
C ARG A 166 4.24 -10.44 23.21
N ALA A 167 3.56 -11.39 22.58
CA ALA A 167 2.86 -11.21 21.31
C ALA A 167 1.34 -11.18 21.56
N VAL A 168 0.71 -10.05 21.27
CA VAL A 168 -0.71 -9.78 21.58
C VAL A 168 -1.38 -9.10 20.40
N ARG A 169 -2.55 -9.60 20.01
CA ARG A 169 -3.44 -8.91 19.06
C ARG A 169 -4.06 -7.68 19.73
N THR A 170 -3.98 -6.54 19.08
CA THR A 170 -4.30 -5.21 19.61
C THR A 170 -4.90 -4.32 18.52
N GLN A 171 -5.28 -3.11 18.90
CA GLN A 171 -5.62 -2.01 18.00
C GLN A 171 -4.67 -0.83 18.24
N ILE A 172 -4.64 0.08 17.27
CA ILE A 172 -3.96 1.37 17.32
C ILE A 172 -5.04 2.45 17.38
N ASP A 173 -4.86 3.44 18.26
CA ASP A 173 -5.81 4.56 18.36
C ASP A 173 -5.65 5.57 17.19
N GLU A 174 -6.56 6.54 17.13
CA GLU A 174 -6.56 7.59 16.09
C GLU A 174 -5.28 8.45 16.08
N LYS A 175 -4.49 8.43 17.16
CA LYS A 175 -3.22 9.17 17.30
C LYS A 175 -2.00 8.30 16.95
N GLY A 176 -2.20 7.04 16.57
CA GLY A 176 -1.14 6.10 16.26
C GLY A 176 -0.55 5.39 17.47
N VAL A 177 -1.23 5.36 18.62
CA VAL A 177 -0.72 4.71 19.85
C VAL A 177 -1.28 3.30 19.98
N CYS A 178 -0.39 2.34 20.21
CA CYS A 178 -0.73 0.94 20.43
C CYS A 178 -1.40 0.72 21.79
N HIS A 179 -2.61 0.14 21.82
CA HIS A 179 -3.33 -0.15 23.07
C HIS A 179 -2.62 -1.18 23.98
N SER A 180 -1.74 -2.03 23.43
CA SER A 180 -1.04 -3.10 24.17
C SER A 180 0.25 -2.63 24.85
N CYS A 181 1.08 -1.84 24.16
CA CYS A 181 2.39 -1.43 24.66
C CYS A 181 2.54 0.08 24.90
N GLY A 182 1.60 0.90 24.41
CA GLY A 182 1.66 2.35 24.49
C GLY A 182 2.66 3.02 23.55
N GLU A 183 3.31 2.26 22.65
CA GLU A 183 4.21 2.84 21.65
C GLU A 183 3.41 3.59 20.59
N LYS A 184 3.96 4.73 20.16
CA LYS A 184 3.41 5.54 19.07
C LYS A 184 4.07 5.12 17.75
N LEU A 185 3.27 4.66 16.81
CA LEU A 185 3.70 4.33 15.45
C LEU A 185 4.18 5.57 14.71
N VAL A 186 5.10 5.36 13.78
CA VAL A 186 5.72 6.41 12.97
C VAL A 186 4.89 6.66 11.71
N CYS A 187 4.88 7.90 11.24
CA CYS A 187 4.43 8.26 9.90
C CYS A 187 5.67 8.23 8.98
N ILE A 188 5.75 7.24 8.11
CA ILE A 188 6.90 7.01 7.22
C ILE A 188 6.77 7.93 6.02
N ASP A 189 7.73 8.81 5.78
CA ASP A 189 7.65 9.78 4.70
C ASP A 189 7.79 9.14 3.32
N ILE A 190 7.13 9.76 2.34
CA ILE A 190 7.24 9.38 0.94
C ILE A 190 8.30 10.28 0.34
N ASP A 191 9.29 9.69 -0.33
CA ASP A 191 10.36 10.44 -0.96
C ASP A 191 9.79 11.43 -2.00
N PRO A 192 10.19 12.71 -1.97
CA PRO A 192 9.72 13.70 -2.95
C PRO A 192 10.07 13.34 -4.39
N GLY A 193 11.23 12.72 -4.63
CA GLY A 193 11.65 12.24 -5.94
C GLY A 193 10.80 11.07 -6.44
N GLU A 194 10.40 10.15 -5.56
CA GLU A 194 9.38 9.14 -5.89
C GLU A 194 8.05 9.80 -6.33
N THR A 195 7.65 10.87 -5.65
CA THR A 195 6.41 11.60 -5.97
C THR A 195 6.48 12.30 -7.33
N GLU A 196 7.62 12.92 -7.67
CA GLU A 196 7.85 13.55 -8.96
C GLU A 196 7.90 12.52 -10.11
N ASN A 197 8.57 11.39 -9.89
CA ASN A 197 8.61 10.27 -10.83
C ASN A 197 7.20 9.71 -11.08
N PHE A 198 6.40 9.60 -10.02
CA PHE A 198 5.02 9.17 -10.12
C PHE A 198 4.16 10.18 -10.88
N ALA A 199 4.30 11.48 -10.61
CA ALA A 199 3.59 12.54 -11.32
C ALA A 199 3.90 12.51 -12.83
N THR A 200 5.17 12.30 -13.18
CA THR A 200 5.62 12.17 -14.58
C THR A 200 5.02 10.93 -15.24
N SER A 201 5.05 9.79 -14.57
CA SER A 201 4.47 8.53 -15.05
C SER A 201 2.95 8.66 -15.26
N LEU A 202 2.27 9.29 -14.31
CA LEU A 202 0.84 9.58 -14.37
C LEU A 202 0.48 10.48 -15.55
N SER A 203 1.26 11.55 -15.76
CA SER A 203 1.10 12.45 -16.91
C SER A 203 1.24 11.71 -18.24
N ASN A 204 2.25 10.83 -18.36
CA ASN A 204 2.48 10.04 -19.55
C ASN A 204 1.32 9.07 -19.83
N LEU A 205 0.84 8.36 -18.80
CA LEU A 205 -0.30 7.45 -18.93
C LEU A 205 -1.59 8.19 -19.30
N ALA A 206 -1.86 9.34 -18.67
CA ALA A 206 -2.99 10.19 -19.01
C ALA A 206 -2.91 10.64 -20.47
N CYS A 207 -1.76 11.12 -20.94
CA CYS A 207 -1.58 11.56 -22.33
C CYS A 207 -1.71 10.44 -23.37
N GLN A 208 -1.51 9.17 -22.98
CA GLN A 208 -1.70 8.01 -23.86
C GLN A 208 -3.17 7.61 -23.99
N ARG A 209 -4.00 7.91 -22.99
CA ARG A 209 -5.41 7.48 -22.91
C ARG A 209 -6.41 8.60 -23.15
N GLU A 210 -6.05 9.82 -22.78
CA GLU A 210 -6.83 11.02 -23.02
C GLU A 210 -6.45 11.66 -24.36
N VAL A 211 -7.32 12.55 -24.84
CA VAL A 211 -6.94 13.47 -25.92
C VAL A 211 -5.83 14.38 -25.39
N LYS A 212 -4.60 14.19 -25.87
CA LYS A 212 -3.39 14.85 -25.36
C LYS A 212 -3.55 16.36 -25.14
N SER A 213 -4.20 17.07 -26.07
CA SER A 213 -4.43 18.51 -25.94
C SER A 213 -5.29 18.89 -24.72
N ASN A 214 -6.29 18.07 -24.37
CA ASN A 214 -7.16 18.31 -23.23
C ASN A 214 -6.40 18.22 -21.91
N PHE A 215 -5.54 17.21 -21.79
CA PHE A 215 -4.77 17.00 -20.58
C PHE A 215 -3.66 18.06 -20.44
N VAL A 216 -2.96 18.40 -21.52
CA VAL A 216 -1.95 19.48 -21.49
C VAL A 216 -2.57 20.82 -21.10
N GLN A 217 -3.76 21.16 -21.62
CA GLN A 217 -4.50 22.36 -21.22
C GLN A 217 -4.81 22.36 -19.71
N PHE A 218 -5.13 21.21 -19.14
CA PHE A 218 -5.34 21.08 -17.70
C PHE A 218 -4.05 21.30 -16.90
N GLN A 219 -2.92 20.77 -17.37
CA GLN A 219 -1.61 20.97 -16.71
C GLN A 219 -1.24 22.47 -16.67
N GLU A 220 -1.39 23.17 -17.80
CA GLU A 220 -1.17 24.61 -17.90
C GLU A 220 -2.13 25.39 -16.98
N TRP A 221 -3.40 25.01 -16.98
CA TRP A 221 -4.40 25.62 -16.10
C TRP A 221 -4.03 25.44 -14.63
N LEU A 222 -3.64 24.23 -14.22
CA LEU A 222 -3.29 23.93 -12.83
C LEU A 222 -2.09 24.75 -12.35
N GLN A 223 -1.06 24.92 -13.20
CA GLN A 223 0.10 25.76 -12.89
C GLN A 223 -0.28 27.23 -12.65
N GLN A 224 -1.29 27.73 -13.33
CA GLN A 224 -1.74 29.13 -13.20
C GLN A 224 -2.68 29.38 -12.01
N HIS A 225 -3.37 28.34 -11.52
CA HIS A 225 -4.44 28.49 -10.51
C HIS A 225 -4.09 27.91 -9.14
N GLY A 226 -3.10 27.00 -9.06
CA GLY A 226 -2.60 26.46 -7.80
C GLY A 226 -1.83 27.51 -6.96
N PRO A 227 -1.35 27.13 -5.77
CA PRO A 227 -1.44 25.81 -5.15
C PRO A 227 -2.79 25.57 -4.45
N PHE A 228 -3.20 24.30 -4.37
CA PHE A 228 -4.38 23.86 -3.63
C PHE A 228 -3.97 23.03 -2.40
N ASP A 229 -4.72 23.17 -1.30
CA ASP A 229 -4.51 22.34 -0.09
C ASP A 229 -5.33 21.04 -0.14
N ALA A 230 -6.31 20.97 -1.05
CA ALA A 230 -7.10 19.78 -1.31
C ALA A 230 -7.69 19.79 -2.74
N VAL A 231 -7.85 18.60 -3.30
CA VAL A 231 -8.55 18.32 -4.55
C VAL A 231 -9.75 17.43 -4.25
N VAL A 232 -10.89 17.72 -4.88
CA VAL A 232 -12.17 17.05 -4.67
C VAL A 232 -12.60 16.35 -5.97
N ASP A 233 -12.83 15.05 -5.87
CA ASP A 233 -13.57 14.30 -6.89
C ASP A 233 -15.06 14.67 -6.78
N GLY A 234 -15.46 15.65 -7.60
CA GLY A 234 -16.80 16.19 -7.54
C GLY A 234 -17.87 15.18 -7.99
N ALA A 235 -17.53 14.26 -8.89
CA ALA A 235 -18.47 13.28 -9.41
C ALA A 235 -18.83 12.27 -8.31
N ASN A 236 -17.82 11.71 -7.66
CA ASN A 236 -17.97 10.77 -6.55
C ASN A 236 -18.69 11.44 -5.38
N LEU A 237 -18.15 12.56 -4.87
CA LEU A 237 -18.72 13.21 -3.69
C LEU A 237 -20.11 13.80 -3.93
N GLY A 238 -20.49 14.14 -5.16
CA GLY A 238 -21.84 14.58 -5.47
C GLY A 238 -22.89 13.46 -5.44
N LEU A 239 -22.45 12.19 -5.55
CA LEU A 239 -23.33 11.01 -5.65
C LEU A 239 -23.29 10.09 -4.42
N ILE A 240 -22.24 10.15 -3.58
CA ILE A 240 -22.16 9.32 -2.36
C ILE A 240 -23.41 9.45 -1.51
N ASN A 241 -24.06 8.32 -1.23
CA ASN A 241 -25.27 8.22 -0.40
C ASN A 241 -26.42 9.11 -0.86
N GLN A 242 -26.43 9.51 -2.14
CA GLN A 242 -27.48 10.33 -2.75
C GLN A 242 -28.16 9.59 -3.89
N LYS A 243 -29.48 9.74 -4.01
CA LYS A 243 -30.24 9.24 -5.18
C LYS A 243 -29.95 10.06 -6.45
N THR A 244 -29.62 11.33 -6.28
CA THR A 244 -29.35 12.29 -7.35
C THR A 244 -28.17 13.17 -6.97
N PHE A 245 -27.44 13.67 -7.96
CA PHE A 245 -26.27 14.51 -7.74
C PHE A 245 -26.57 15.76 -6.87
N SER A 246 -25.82 15.94 -5.78
CA SER A 246 -26.01 16.99 -4.78
C SER A 246 -24.89 18.04 -4.78
N PHE A 247 -25.17 19.20 -5.36
CA PHE A 247 -24.28 20.37 -5.27
C PHE A 247 -24.16 20.93 -3.85
N TYR A 248 -25.20 20.77 -3.03
CA TYR A 248 -25.17 21.19 -1.64
C TYR A 248 -24.16 20.37 -0.82
N GLN A 249 -24.08 19.06 -1.07
CA GLN A 249 -23.08 18.18 -0.44
C GLN A 249 -21.67 18.63 -0.82
N LEU A 250 -21.40 18.85 -2.11
CA LEU A 250 -20.12 19.38 -2.58
C LEU A 250 -19.76 20.73 -1.94
N ASN A 251 -20.73 21.66 -1.87
CA ASN A 251 -20.50 22.95 -1.25
C ASN A 251 -20.20 22.85 0.25
N THR A 252 -20.85 21.91 0.94
CA THR A 252 -20.60 21.64 2.35
C THR A 252 -19.17 21.09 2.55
N VAL A 253 -18.75 20.13 1.72
CA VAL A 253 -17.38 19.60 1.72
C VAL A 253 -16.37 20.71 1.45
N ALA A 254 -16.57 21.50 0.40
CA ALA A 254 -15.67 22.60 0.04
C ALA A 254 -15.56 23.64 1.15
N GLY A 255 -16.67 23.96 1.82
CA GLY A 255 -16.68 24.83 2.99
C GLY A 255 -15.86 24.28 4.16
N LYS A 256 -15.99 22.98 4.47
CA LYS A 256 -15.20 22.33 5.53
C LYS A 256 -13.71 22.31 5.20
N LEU A 257 -13.34 21.90 3.99
CA LEU A 257 -11.94 21.89 3.54
C LEU A 257 -11.33 23.29 3.59
N ARG A 258 -12.08 24.31 3.18
CA ARG A 258 -11.67 25.71 3.31
C ARG A 258 -11.45 26.13 4.77
N GLN A 259 -12.29 25.67 5.69
CA GLN A 259 -12.11 25.96 7.12
C GLN A 259 -10.87 25.27 7.69
N MET A 260 -10.55 24.06 7.22
CA MET A 260 -9.38 23.28 7.64
C MET A 260 -8.08 23.79 7.02
N SER A 261 -8.13 24.40 5.83
CA SER A 261 -6.98 25.05 5.20
C SER A 261 -6.39 26.13 6.12
N PRO A 262 -5.07 26.12 6.39
CA PRO A 262 -4.41 27.17 7.16
C PRO A 262 -4.59 28.57 6.56
N SER A 263 -4.64 28.65 5.22
CA SER A 263 -4.77 29.90 4.46
C SER A 263 -6.20 30.16 3.96
N LYS A 264 -7.19 29.38 4.40
CA LYS A 264 -8.59 29.46 3.94
C LYS A 264 -8.75 29.35 2.42
N ARG A 265 -7.88 28.57 1.77
CA ARG A 265 -7.95 28.27 0.33
C ARG A 265 -9.16 27.40 0.04
N LEU A 266 -9.81 27.65 -1.09
CA LEU A 266 -10.82 26.74 -1.61
C LEU A 266 -10.13 25.49 -2.17
N PRO A 267 -10.73 24.30 -2.04
CA PRO A 267 -10.24 23.12 -2.73
C PRO A 267 -10.49 23.23 -4.23
N LEU A 268 -9.67 22.55 -5.04
CA LEU A 268 -9.96 22.35 -6.44
C LEU A 268 -11.06 21.29 -6.59
N ILE A 269 -12.19 21.67 -7.17
CA ILE A 269 -13.28 20.74 -7.50
C ILE A 269 -13.11 20.32 -8.96
N VAL A 270 -13.01 19.02 -9.21
CA VAL A 270 -12.98 18.45 -10.57
C VAL A 270 -14.34 17.85 -10.89
N LEU A 271 -14.94 18.27 -12.00
CA LEU A 271 -16.24 17.78 -12.47
C LEU A 271 -16.28 17.67 -13.99
N HIS A 272 -16.91 16.62 -14.51
CA HIS A 272 -17.26 16.57 -15.92
C HIS A 272 -18.12 17.74 -16.41
N THR A 273 -17.82 18.27 -17.60
CA THR A 273 -18.54 19.42 -18.20
C THR A 273 -20.04 19.18 -18.30
N SER A 274 -20.48 17.94 -18.53
CA SER A 274 -21.91 17.59 -18.54
C SER A 274 -22.60 17.82 -17.20
N ARG A 275 -21.88 17.72 -16.07
CA ARG A 275 -22.40 18.02 -14.73
C ARG A 275 -22.41 19.51 -14.43
N VAL A 276 -21.50 20.27 -15.04
CA VAL A 276 -21.42 21.73 -14.88
C VAL A 276 -22.47 22.45 -15.74
N THR A 277 -22.84 21.89 -16.88
CA THR A 277 -23.75 22.52 -17.86
C THR A 277 -25.13 21.85 -17.96
N GLY A 278 -25.28 20.62 -17.47
CA GLY A 278 -26.48 19.80 -17.61
C GLY A 278 -27.25 19.56 -16.30
N GLY A 279 -28.40 18.90 -16.42
CA GLY A 279 -29.15 18.34 -15.29
C GLY A 279 -29.37 19.31 -14.11
N PRO A 280 -28.98 18.93 -12.86
CA PRO A 280 -29.21 19.75 -11.67
C PRO A 280 -28.46 21.11 -11.68
N ALA A 281 -27.48 21.32 -12.54
CA ALA A 281 -26.79 22.61 -12.68
C ALA A 281 -27.68 23.72 -13.26
N ARG A 282 -28.79 23.35 -13.93
CA ARG A 282 -29.79 24.30 -14.44
C ARG A 282 -30.60 24.98 -13.34
N ASN A 283 -30.60 24.44 -12.12
CA ASN A 283 -31.21 25.09 -10.97
C ASN A 283 -30.45 26.38 -10.63
N PRO A 284 -31.12 27.55 -10.50
CA PRO A 284 -30.46 28.82 -10.21
C PRO A 284 -29.58 28.81 -8.95
N ASN A 285 -29.95 28.08 -7.91
CA ASN A 285 -29.16 27.99 -6.68
C ASN A 285 -27.86 27.20 -6.88
N ASN A 286 -27.91 26.11 -7.64
CA ASN A 286 -26.73 25.31 -7.96
C ASN A 286 -25.79 26.07 -8.90
N ARG A 287 -26.35 26.82 -9.85
CA ARG A 287 -25.57 27.65 -10.77
C ARG A 287 -24.75 28.73 -10.03
N LYS A 288 -25.28 29.29 -8.94
CA LYS A 288 -24.53 30.24 -8.09
C LYS A 288 -23.28 29.59 -7.48
N PHE A 289 -23.36 28.35 -7.01
CA PHE A 289 -22.19 27.62 -6.49
C PHE A 289 -21.14 27.40 -7.58
N LEU A 290 -21.55 26.92 -8.75
CA LEU A 290 -20.67 26.68 -9.89
C LEU A 290 -19.98 27.96 -10.38
N GLU A 291 -20.73 29.05 -10.54
CA GLU A 291 -20.18 30.35 -10.94
C GLU A 291 -19.21 30.89 -9.88
N PHE A 292 -19.51 30.72 -8.59
CA PHE A 292 -18.62 31.12 -7.50
C PHE A 292 -17.30 30.34 -7.54
N TRP A 293 -17.33 29.01 -7.63
CA TRP A 293 -16.11 28.20 -7.70
C TRP A 293 -15.29 28.50 -8.95
N LYS A 294 -15.96 28.65 -10.11
CA LYS A 294 -15.28 29.01 -11.37
C LYS A 294 -14.59 30.36 -11.29
N LYS A 295 -15.28 31.40 -10.80
CA LYS A 295 -14.70 32.75 -10.62
C LYS A 295 -13.55 32.76 -9.61
N SER A 296 -13.57 31.85 -8.65
CA SER A 296 -12.54 31.71 -7.62
C SER A 296 -11.36 30.84 -8.06
N GLY A 297 -11.34 30.35 -9.32
CA GLY A 297 -10.29 29.44 -9.80
C GLY A 297 -10.30 28.05 -9.15
N ALA A 298 -11.42 27.66 -8.53
CA ALA A 298 -11.55 26.47 -7.68
C ALA A 298 -12.40 25.35 -8.31
N LEU A 299 -12.75 25.48 -9.60
CA LEU A 299 -13.50 24.47 -10.35
C LEU A 299 -12.85 24.26 -11.71
N TYR A 300 -12.48 23.02 -12.00
CA TYR A 300 -12.11 22.59 -13.34
C TYR A 300 -13.20 21.69 -13.93
N ALA A 301 -13.69 22.08 -15.11
CA ALA A 301 -14.68 21.31 -15.85
C ALA A 301 -13.95 20.45 -16.90
N THR A 302 -13.89 19.14 -16.68
CA THR A 302 -13.19 18.25 -17.63
C THR A 302 -13.96 18.14 -18.95
N PRO A 303 -13.26 17.98 -20.10
CA PRO A 303 -13.91 17.94 -21.41
C PRO A 303 -14.81 16.72 -21.62
N VAL A 304 -15.70 16.81 -22.61
CA VAL A 304 -16.57 15.67 -22.97
C VAL A 304 -15.74 14.49 -23.46
N GLY A 305 -15.98 13.32 -22.88
CA GLY A 305 -15.30 12.07 -23.24
C GLY A 305 -14.00 11.81 -22.47
N SER A 306 -13.61 12.73 -21.59
CA SER A 306 -12.47 12.55 -20.69
C SER A 306 -12.85 11.71 -19.47
N ASN A 307 -11.89 10.94 -18.96
CA ASN A 307 -12.00 10.34 -17.64
C ASN A 307 -11.51 11.35 -16.58
N ASP A 308 -12.42 11.81 -15.71
CA ASP A 308 -12.14 12.73 -14.61
C ASP A 308 -11.04 12.22 -13.66
N ASP A 309 -10.85 10.89 -13.57
CA ASP A 309 -9.90 10.23 -12.69
C ASP A 309 -8.46 10.70 -12.88
N TRP A 310 -8.05 10.90 -14.13
CA TRP A 310 -6.73 11.42 -14.43
C TRP A 310 -6.51 12.83 -13.90
N TYR A 311 -7.55 13.66 -13.90
CA TYR A 311 -7.46 15.08 -13.60
C TYR A 311 -7.34 15.31 -12.10
N TRP A 312 -8.24 14.74 -11.31
CA TRP A 312 -8.17 14.91 -9.86
C TRP A 312 -6.94 14.20 -9.27
N LEU A 313 -6.53 13.05 -9.83
CA LEU A 313 -5.36 12.33 -9.33
C LEU A 313 -4.09 13.12 -9.64
N TYR A 314 -3.95 13.61 -10.88
CA TYR A 314 -2.79 14.42 -11.27
C TYR A 314 -2.69 15.71 -10.47
N ALA A 315 -3.81 16.40 -10.24
CA ALA A 315 -3.81 17.60 -9.43
C ALA A 315 -3.41 17.32 -7.98
N ALA A 316 -3.95 16.26 -7.36
CA ALA A 316 -3.63 15.95 -5.98
C ALA A 316 -2.14 15.60 -5.79
N VAL A 317 -1.57 14.80 -6.72
CA VAL A 317 -0.15 14.43 -6.72
C VAL A 317 0.73 15.66 -6.96
N THR A 318 0.43 16.46 -7.99
CA THR A 318 1.26 17.61 -8.39
C THR A 318 1.22 18.74 -7.36
N CYS A 319 0.07 18.98 -6.73
CA CYS A 319 -0.05 19.94 -5.64
C CYS A 319 0.41 19.39 -4.28
N ASN A 320 0.77 18.09 -4.20
CA ASN A 320 1.13 17.40 -2.97
C ASN A 320 0.13 17.68 -1.83
N CYS A 321 -1.14 17.43 -2.10
CA CYS A 321 -2.25 17.87 -1.26
C CYS A 321 -3.30 16.78 -1.04
N LEU A 322 -4.28 17.03 -0.17
CA LEU A 322 -5.31 16.04 0.16
C LEU A 322 -6.17 15.73 -1.09
N LEU A 323 -6.50 14.45 -1.27
CA LEU A 323 -7.45 13.99 -2.28
C LEU A 323 -8.74 13.53 -1.60
N VAL A 324 -9.86 14.17 -1.90
CA VAL A 324 -11.14 13.86 -1.24
C VAL A 324 -12.01 13.06 -2.21
N THR A 325 -12.09 11.75 -1.97
CA THR A 325 -12.88 10.80 -2.74
C THR A 325 -13.16 9.53 -1.93
N ASN A 326 -14.33 8.91 -2.11
CA ASN A 326 -14.63 7.55 -1.64
C ASN A 326 -14.40 6.50 -2.73
N ASP A 327 -13.85 6.87 -3.88
CA ASP A 327 -13.41 5.86 -4.84
C ASP A 327 -12.38 4.94 -4.18
N GLU A 328 -12.56 3.64 -4.39
CA GLU A 328 -11.67 2.63 -3.83
C GLU A 328 -10.33 2.60 -4.58
N MET A 329 -10.32 3.14 -5.81
CA MET A 329 -9.21 3.21 -6.74
C MET A 329 -8.68 1.80 -7.06
N ARG A 330 -9.58 0.90 -7.47
CA ARG A 330 -9.31 -0.54 -7.69
C ARG A 330 -9.45 -1.03 -9.13
N ASP A 331 -9.90 -0.17 -10.04
CA ASP A 331 -10.14 -0.55 -11.43
C ASP A 331 -8.83 -0.75 -12.22
N HIS A 332 -8.96 -1.06 -13.51
CA HIS A 332 -7.80 -1.28 -14.37
C HIS A 332 -6.92 -0.03 -14.56
N LEU A 333 -7.47 1.18 -14.38
CA LEU A 333 -6.69 2.41 -14.42
C LEU A 333 -5.69 2.44 -13.27
N PHE A 334 -6.15 2.19 -12.04
CA PHE A 334 -5.28 2.28 -10.85
C PHE A 334 -4.29 1.12 -10.73
N GLN A 335 -4.57 -0.05 -11.33
CA GLN A 335 -3.62 -1.16 -11.39
C GLN A 335 -2.33 -0.82 -12.14
N LEU A 336 -2.37 0.16 -13.05
CA LEU A 336 -1.20 0.58 -13.84
C LEU A 336 -0.27 1.52 -13.09
N LEU A 337 -0.74 2.08 -11.98
CA LEU A 337 0.01 2.99 -11.12
C LEU A 337 1.01 2.24 -10.22
N GLY A 338 1.02 0.92 -10.29
CA GLY A 338 1.91 0.05 -9.53
C GLY A 338 1.42 -0.24 -8.11
N THR A 339 2.03 -1.25 -7.50
CA THR A 339 1.60 -1.81 -6.20
C THR A 339 2.41 -1.29 -5.02
N SER A 340 3.41 -0.41 -5.25
CA SER A 340 4.30 0.09 -4.19
C SER A 340 4.02 1.55 -3.81
N PHE A 341 4.26 2.49 -4.73
CA PHE A 341 4.13 3.93 -4.45
C PHE A 341 2.67 4.34 -4.21
N PHE A 342 1.78 4.00 -5.15
CA PHE A 342 0.41 4.51 -5.13
C PHE A 342 -0.38 4.14 -3.85
N PRO A 343 -0.29 2.91 -3.30
CA PRO A 343 -0.93 2.61 -2.01
C PRO A 343 -0.38 3.43 -0.84
N ARG A 344 0.93 3.73 -0.81
CA ARG A 344 1.55 4.61 0.21
C ARG A 344 1.02 6.03 0.06
N TRP A 345 1.01 6.54 -1.17
CA TRP A 345 0.50 7.88 -1.47
C TRP A 345 -0.98 8.01 -1.11
N LYS A 346 -1.81 7.03 -1.51
CA LYS A 346 -3.24 6.99 -1.19
C LYS A 346 -3.50 7.06 0.30
N GLU A 347 -2.81 6.24 1.10
CA GLU A 347 -2.93 6.24 2.57
C GLU A 347 -2.66 7.62 3.19
N LYS A 348 -1.68 8.36 2.65
CA LYS A 348 -1.29 9.68 3.17
C LYS A 348 -2.16 10.84 2.68
N HIS A 349 -2.82 10.71 1.54
CA HIS A 349 -3.49 11.84 0.89
C HIS A 349 -5.02 11.68 0.83
N GLN A 350 -5.54 10.45 0.86
CA GLN A 350 -6.98 10.21 0.68
C GLN A 350 -7.77 10.61 1.92
N VAL A 351 -8.70 11.53 1.74
CA VAL A 351 -9.75 11.90 2.69
C VAL A 351 -11.04 11.23 2.26
N ARG A 352 -11.66 10.45 3.16
CA ARG A 352 -12.94 9.77 2.90
C ARG A 352 -14.10 10.52 3.56
N LEU A 353 -15.27 10.41 2.96
CA LEU A 353 -16.51 11.01 3.40
C LEU A 353 -17.42 9.96 4.06
N SER A 354 -18.01 10.30 5.20
CA SER A 354 -19.19 9.59 5.71
C SER A 354 -20.34 10.56 5.92
N VAL A 355 -21.56 10.07 5.67
CA VAL A 355 -22.79 10.85 5.86
C VAL A 355 -23.68 10.10 6.83
N SER A 356 -24.02 10.74 7.94
CA SER A 356 -24.89 10.18 8.98
C SER A 356 -25.97 11.18 9.38
N ARG A 357 -26.85 10.81 10.32
CA ARG A 357 -27.89 11.71 10.83
C ARG A 357 -27.32 12.96 11.52
N SER A 358 -26.12 12.88 12.09
CA SER A 358 -25.45 14.02 12.73
C SER A 358 -24.73 14.93 11.73
N GLY A 359 -24.74 14.57 10.44
CA GLY A 359 -24.14 15.35 9.35
C GLY A 359 -23.02 14.60 8.64
N LEU A 360 -22.23 15.38 7.92
CA LEU A 360 -21.15 14.92 7.06
C LEU A 360 -19.82 14.95 7.83
N THR A 361 -19.04 13.88 7.80
CA THR A 361 -17.73 13.79 8.45
C THR A 361 -16.64 13.49 7.42
N LEU A 362 -15.53 14.22 7.51
CA LEU A 362 -14.32 14.00 6.72
C LEU A 362 -13.35 13.18 7.56
N HIS A 363 -13.00 12.01 7.05
CA HIS A 363 -12.04 11.10 7.66
C HIS A 363 -10.66 11.38 7.08
N MET A 364 -9.80 11.95 7.91
CA MET A 364 -8.46 12.38 7.50
C MET A 364 -7.50 11.18 7.42
N PRO A 365 -6.45 11.27 6.59
CA PRO A 365 -5.33 10.33 6.63
C PRO A 365 -4.80 10.12 8.05
N PRO A 366 -4.45 8.88 8.44
CA PRO A 366 -3.93 8.59 9.77
C PRO A 366 -2.60 9.32 10.01
N PRO A 367 -2.32 9.77 11.25
CA PRO A 367 -1.05 10.42 11.60
C PRO A 367 0.13 9.41 11.76
N TYR A 368 -0.04 8.20 11.24
CA TYR A 368 0.92 7.08 11.28
C TYR A 368 0.75 6.25 10.01
N SER A 369 1.76 5.45 9.67
CA SER A 369 1.72 4.58 8.49
C SER A 369 1.25 3.17 8.81
N THR A 370 0.28 2.68 8.05
CA THR A 370 -0.31 1.34 8.20
C THR A 370 0.52 0.31 7.45
N VAL A 371 1.67 -0.01 8.03
CA VAL A 371 2.67 -0.94 7.51
C VAL A 371 3.34 -1.65 8.69
N VAL A 372 3.95 -2.82 8.46
CA VAL A 372 4.82 -3.46 9.46
C VAL A 372 5.86 -2.45 9.95
N GLN A 373 5.95 -2.25 11.27
CA GLN A 373 6.95 -1.35 11.87
C GLN A 373 7.82 -2.08 12.88
N GLU A 374 9.10 -1.74 12.88
CA GLU A 374 10.12 -2.15 13.84
C GLU A 374 10.62 -0.89 14.58
N SER A 375 10.45 -0.87 15.90
CA SER A 375 10.83 0.27 16.75
C SER A 375 12.31 0.24 17.14
N GLU A 376 12.83 1.35 17.66
CA GLU A 376 14.22 1.49 18.13
C GLU A 376 14.61 0.48 19.23
N ASN A 377 13.64 -0.05 19.98
CA ASN A 377 13.88 -1.05 21.02
C ASN A 377 13.68 -2.50 20.54
N GLY A 378 13.43 -2.69 19.24
CA GLY A 378 13.19 -3.99 18.60
C GLY A 378 11.76 -4.52 18.74
N SER A 379 10.80 -3.72 19.21
CA SER A 379 9.38 -4.12 19.22
C SER A 379 8.78 -4.04 17.83
N TRP A 380 7.88 -4.98 17.51
CA TRP A 380 7.26 -5.14 16.20
C TRP A 380 5.75 -4.88 16.26
N HIS A 381 5.25 -4.16 15.26
CA HIS A 381 3.82 -3.92 15.03
C HIS A 381 3.45 -4.34 13.62
N VAL A 382 2.54 -5.31 13.49
CA VAL A 382 2.16 -5.91 12.20
C VAL A 382 0.66 -5.70 11.96
N PRO A 383 0.24 -4.90 10.96
CA PRO A 383 -1.17 -4.68 10.65
C PRO A 383 -1.77 -5.84 9.85
N THR A 384 -3.02 -6.19 10.14
CA THR A 384 -3.84 -7.05 9.28
C THR A 384 -4.36 -6.26 8.07
N ILE A 385 -4.52 -6.93 6.93
CA ILE A 385 -5.19 -6.36 5.75
C ILE A 385 -6.70 -6.18 5.97
N THR A 386 -7.28 -7.00 6.85
CA THR A 386 -8.70 -6.94 7.23
C THR A 386 -8.97 -5.73 8.12
N GLY A 387 -9.98 -4.94 7.74
CA GLY A 387 -10.32 -3.66 8.35
C GLY A 387 -10.18 -2.50 7.35
N ASP A 388 -11.04 -1.50 7.43
CA ASP A 388 -10.96 -0.28 6.60
C ASP A 388 -10.76 1.00 7.44
N ASP A 389 -10.53 0.82 8.75
CA ASP A 389 -10.35 1.85 9.78
C ASP A 389 -11.54 2.84 9.95
N LEU A 390 -12.64 2.66 9.19
CA LEU A 390 -13.86 3.47 9.30
C LEU A 390 -15.05 2.67 9.84
N GLU A 391 -15.27 1.48 9.29
CA GLU A 391 -16.37 0.59 9.65
C GLU A 391 -15.89 -0.50 10.61
N THR A 392 -14.67 -1.01 10.39
CA THR A 392 -14.09 -2.08 11.18
C THR A 392 -12.68 -1.72 11.64
N PRO A 393 -12.44 -1.57 12.95
CA PRO A 393 -11.11 -1.26 13.47
C PRO A 393 -10.11 -2.36 13.11
N ARG A 394 -9.05 -1.98 12.38
CA ARG A 394 -8.00 -2.90 11.96
C ARG A 394 -7.30 -3.54 13.16
N GLN A 395 -7.02 -4.83 13.04
CA GLN A 395 -6.26 -5.56 14.04
C GLN A 395 -4.76 -5.44 13.77
N TRP A 396 -3.98 -5.48 14.84
CA TRP A 396 -2.53 -5.41 14.80
C TRP A 396 -1.95 -6.49 15.70
N LEU A 397 -0.82 -7.07 15.33
CA LEU A 397 0.00 -7.84 16.26
C LEU A 397 1.05 -6.90 16.87
N CYS A 398 1.06 -6.82 18.20
CA CYS A 398 2.12 -6.15 18.96
C CYS A 398 3.02 -7.22 19.59
N ALA A 399 4.28 -7.27 19.17
CA ALA A 399 5.30 -8.14 19.72
C ALA A 399 6.39 -7.31 20.41
N THR A 400 6.48 -7.41 21.72
CA THR A 400 7.44 -6.67 22.56
C THR A 400 8.25 -7.65 23.43
N ARG A 401 9.49 -7.33 23.78
CA ARG A 401 10.20 -8.13 24.80
C ARG A 401 9.50 -7.99 26.14
N ALA A 402 9.28 -9.11 26.83
CA ALA A 402 8.69 -9.10 28.16
C ALA A 402 9.67 -8.42 29.13
N ARG A 403 9.28 -7.26 29.67
CA ARG A 403 10.05 -6.64 30.76
C ARG A 403 9.91 -7.55 31.98
N ASN A 404 11.02 -8.07 32.49
CA ASN A 404 11.04 -8.60 33.85
C ASN A 404 10.61 -7.44 34.76
N LYS A 405 9.44 -7.54 35.39
CA LYS A 405 9.11 -6.67 36.51
C LYS A 405 10.15 -6.99 37.57
N ILE A 406 11.20 -6.17 37.65
CA ILE A 406 12.02 -6.10 38.84
C ILE A 406 11.05 -5.56 39.89
N HIS A 407 10.54 -6.44 40.74
CA HIS A 407 9.83 -6.03 41.93
C HIS A 407 10.81 -5.15 42.73
N PRO A 408 10.49 -3.88 43.01
CA PRO A 408 11.26 -3.14 43.99
C PRO A 408 11.04 -3.87 45.33
N PHE A 409 12.13 -4.36 45.91
CA PHE A 409 12.15 -4.88 47.27
C PHE A 409 11.92 -3.77 48.29
#